data_AF-A0A3Q9FWI4-F1
#
_entry.id   AF-A0A3Q9FWI4-F1
#
_cell.length_a   1.000
_cell.length_b   1.000
_cell.length_c   1.000
_cell.angle_alpha   90.00
_cell.angle_beta   90.00
_cell.angle_gamma   90.00
#
_symmetry.space_group_name_H-M   'P 1'
#
loop_
_entity.id
_entity.type
_entity.pdbx_description
1 polymer ?
#
loop_
_entity_poly.entity_id
_entity_poly.type
_entity_poly.pdbx_seq_one_letter_code
_entity_poly.pdbx_strand_id
1 'polypeptide(L)'
;MIFDRRVPVELRVYPPAETDDGYGGTAPGLGRPATIRAFVQPLDAPEGVATGWAAPVRRKVITGPCEAVQTWARVEMDGELWHVVDPPRVHGASRRTRYVSAVIEGGSGGVREAQHP
;
A
#
# COMPACT_ATOMS: atom_id res chain seq x y z
N MET A 1 17.33 6.17 -10.20
CA MET A 1 16.75 7.47 -9.79
C MET A 1 15.72 7.17 -8.69
N ILE A 2 15.75 7.84 -7.52
CA ILE A 2 15.17 7.35 -6.23
C ILE A 2 13.62 7.52 -6.10
N PHE A 3 12.96 8.26 -6.98
CA PHE A 3 11.49 8.43 -6.97
C PHE A 3 10.93 8.31 -8.38
N ASP A 4 9.93 7.43 -8.56
CA ASP A 4 9.24 7.23 -9.85
C ASP A 4 8.29 8.41 -10.18
N ARG A 5 7.78 9.10 -9.16
CA ARG A 5 7.07 10.39 -9.30
C ARG A 5 7.75 11.46 -8.43
N ARG A 6 8.21 12.56 -9.03
CA ARG A 6 8.81 13.71 -8.31
C ARG A 6 7.78 14.55 -7.55
N VAL A 7 6.49 14.33 -7.79
CA VAL A 7 5.38 15.04 -7.15
C VAL A 7 4.61 14.02 -6.30
N PRO A 8 4.19 14.40 -5.07
CA PRO A 8 3.37 13.51 -4.27
C PRO A 8 2.00 13.31 -4.92
N VAL A 9 1.47 12.09 -4.79
CA VAL A 9 0.19 11.65 -5.32
C VAL A 9 -0.85 11.59 -4.20
N GLU A 10 -2.13 11.67 -4.56
CA GLU A 10 -3.22 11.34 -3.64
C GLU A 10 -3.48 9.84 -3.67
N LEU A 11 -3.59 9.24 -2.49
CA LEU A 11 -3.92 7.84 -2.29
C LEU A 11 -5.11 7.75 -1.34
N ARG A 12 -5.95 6.73 -1.54
CA ARG A 12 -7.06 6.42 -0.63
C ARG A 12 -6.69 5.18 0.19
N VAL A 13 -6.68 5.33 1.51
CA VAL A 13 -6.28 4.28 2.45
C VAL A 13 -7.50 3.82 3.22
N TYR A 14 -7.77 2.53 3.18
CA TYR A 14 -8.85 1.84 3.87
C TYR A 14 -8.24 1.06 5.03
N PRO A 15 -8.36 1.52 6.30
CA PRO A 15 -7.87 0.75 7.43
C PRO A 15 -8.64 -0.57 7.56
N PRO A 16 -8.05 -1.63 8.14
CA PRO A 16 -8.79 -2.82 8.54
C PRO A 16 -9.97 -2.45 9.44
N ALA A 17 -11.11 -3.09 9.22
CA ALA A 17 -12.25 -3.04 10.11
C ALA A 17 -12.87 -4.44 10.23
N GLU A 18 -13.65 -4.64 11.29
CA GLU A 18 -14.57 -5.77 11.36
C GLU A 18 -15.89 -5.36 10.70
N THR A 19 -16.46 -6.28 9.93
CA THR A 19 -17.75 -6.13 9.27
C THR A 19 -18.62 -7.31 9.61
N ASP A 20 -19.93 -7.09 9.73
CA ASP A 20 -20.90 -8.17 9.90
C ASP A 20 -20.83 -9.13 8.72
N ASP A 21 -20.73 -10.43 9.02
CA ASP A 21 -20.65 -11.49 8.01
C ASP A 21 -22.03 -12.00 7.54
N GLY A 22 -23.12 -11.54 8.16
CA GLY A 22 -24.49 -11.94 7.85
C GLY A 22 -24.92 -13.28 8.49
N TYR A 23 -24.06 -13.90 9.30
CA TYR A 23 -24.29 -15.16 10.00
C TYR A 23 -24.22 -15.02 11.53
N GLY A 24 -24.13 -13.78 12.03
CA GLY A 24 -23.99 -13.47 13.46
C GLY A 24 -22.53 -13.45 13.95
N GLY A 25 -21.57 -13.47 13.02
CA GLY A 25 -20.14 -13.30 13.28
C GLY A 25 -19.59 -12.00 12.68
N THR A 26 -18.26 -11.88 12.67
CA THR A 26 -17.55 -10.77 12.02
C THR A 26 -16.50 -11.30 11.04
N ALA A 27 -16.34 -10.57 9.94
CA ALA A 27 -15.35 -10.82 8.90
C ALA A 27 -14.44 -9.59 8.72
N PRO A 28 -13.18 -9.78 8.29
CA PRO A 28 -12.32 -8.67 7.91
C PRO A 28 -12.92 -7.86 6.75
N GLY A 29 -13.00 -6.55 6.94
CA GLY A 29 -13.53 -5.60 5.96
C GLY A 29 -12.71 -4.33 5.86
N LEU A 30 -13.23 -3.43 5.05
CA LEU A 30 -12.63 -2.11 4.81
C LEU A 30 -13.29 -1.09 5.74
N GLY A 31 -12.47 -0.46 6.57
CA GLY A 31 -12.87 0.67 7.40
C GLY A 31 -13.06 1.95 6.57
N ARG A 32 -13.45 3.01 7.27
CA ARG A 32 -13.69 4.32 6.65
C ARG A 32 -12.40 4.83 5.96
N PRO A 33 -12.44 5.15 4.66
CA PRO A 33 -11.25 5.56 3.95
C PRO A 33 -10.75 6.93 4.38
N ALA A 34 -9.43 7.09 4.38
CA ALA A 34 -8.73 8.36 4.52
C ALA A 34 -7.96 8.68 3.22
N THR A 35 -8.01 9.94 2.79
CA THR A 35 -7.17 10.42 1.68
C THR A 35 -5.86 10.94 2.24
N ILE A 36 -4.74 10.51 1.66
CA ILE A 36 -3.40 10.97 2.01
C ILE A 36 -2.68 11.53 0.79
N ARG A 37 -1.75 12.45 1.03
CA ARG A 37 -0.78 12.92 0.03
C ARG A 37 0.56 12.27 0.31
N ALA A 38 1.06 11.47 -0.63
CA ALA A 38 2.22 10.61 -0.39
C ALA A 38 3.21 10.58 -1.57
N PHE A 39 4.46 10.29 -1.27
CA PHE A 39 5.44 9.87 -2.26
C PHE A 39 5.43 8.34 -2.37
N VAL A 40 5.54 7.83 -3.58
CA VAL A 40 5.57 6.39 -3.87
C VAL A 40 6.88 6.05 -4.56
N GLN A 41 7.59 5.07 -4.01
CA GLN A 41 8.85 4.57 -4.54
C GLN A 41 8.72 3.10 -4.90
N PRO A 42 9.20 2.66 -6.08
CA PRO A 42 9.33 1.23 -6.35
C PRO A 42 10.30 0.61 -5.35
N LEU A 43 10.01 -0.62 -4.91
CA LEU A 43 10.94 -1.47 -4.21
C LEU A 43 11.30 -2.64 -5.13
N ASP A 44 12.57 -3.03 -5.10
CA ASP A 44 13.01 -4.22 -5.81
C ASP A 44 12.23 -5.45 -5.30
N ALA A 45 12.01 -6.40 -6.20
CA ALA A 45 11.42 -7.67 -5.82
C ALA A 45 12.26 -8.32 -4.70
N PRO A 46 11.62 -8.92 -3.68
CA PRO A 46 12.36 -9.61 -2.64
C PRO A 46 13.23 -10.72 -3.26
N GLU A 47 14.48 -10.86 -2.78
CA GLU A 47 15.34 -11.97 -3.17
C GLU A 47 14.69 -13.31 -2.76
N GLY A 48 14.79 -14.33 -3.60
CA GLY A 48 14.33 -15.70 -3.26
C GLY A 48 12.93 -16.07 -3.75
N VAL A 49 12.41 -15.43 -4.79
CA VAL A 49 11.17 -15.85 -5.46
C VAL A 49 11.37 -17.26 -6.02
N ALA A 50 10.60 -18.22 -5.50
CA ALA A 50 10.68 -19.62 -5.92
C ALA A 50 10.40 -19.74 -7.43
N THR A 51 11.20 -20.56 -8.11
CA THR A 51 11.04 -20.85 -9.55
C THR A 51 9.59 -21.22 -9.85
N GLY A 52 8.93 -20.46 -10.74
CA GLY A 52 7.54 -20.66 -11.13
C GLY A 52 6.52 -19.70 -10.49
N TRP A 53 6.94 -18.83 -9.57
CA TRP A 53 6.08 -17.79 -8.99
C TRP A 53 6.49 -16.40 -9.48
N ALA A 54 5.52 -15.55 -9.79
CA ALA A 54 5.79 -14.13 -10.00
C ALA A 54 5.98 -13.46 -8.64
N ALA A 55 7.07 -12.71 -8.48
CA ALA A 55 7.27 -11.89 -7.29
C ALA A 55 6.11 -10.90 -7.18
N PRO A 56 5.54 -10.71 -5.98
CA PRO A 56 4.57 -9.64 -5.82
C PRO A 56 5.27 -8.28 -6.00
N VAL A 57 4.59 -7.33 -6.65
CA VAL A 57 5.15 -6.00 -6.84
C VAL A 57 5.08 -5.26 -5.51
N ARG A 58 6.20 -4.65 -5.10
CA ARG A 58 6.28 -3.88 -3.85
C ARG A 58 6.58 -2.42 -4.13
N ARG A 59 5.99 -1.55 -3.31
CA ARG A 59 6.26 -0.12 -3.32
C ARG A 59 6.34 0.42 -1.89
N LYS A 60 7.15 1.44 -1.68
CA LYS A 60 7.21 2.19 -0.44
C LYS A 60 6.37 3.45 -0.57
N VAL A 61 5.41 3.63 0.35
CA VAL A 61 4.60 4.83 0.50
C VAL A 61 5.18 5.67 1.62
N ILE A 62 5.40 6.97 1.38
CA ILE A 62 5.91 7.93 2.37
C ILE A 62 4.91 9.07 2.48
N THR A 63 4.36 9.28 3.68
CA THR A 63 3.30 10.27 3.95
C THR A 63 3.51 10.98 5.28
N GLY A 64 2.79 12.07 5.53
CA GLY A 64 2.63 12.61 6.87
C GLY A 64 1.95 11.60 7.83
N PRO A 65 1.91 11.89 9.14
CA PRO A 65 1.26 11.02 10.12
C PRO A 65 -0.22 10.78 9.77
N CYS A 66 -0.61 9.51 9.68
CA CYS A 66 -1.98 9.10 9.38
C CYS A 66 -2.26 7.74 10.03
N GLU A 67 -3.29 7.66 10.86
CA GLU A 67 -3.66 6.43 11.59
C GLU A 67 -4.24 5.35 10.67
N ALA A 68 -4.82 5.73 9.53
CA ALA A 68 -5.31 4.76 8.55
C ALA A 68 -4.18 3.96 7.90
N VAL A 69 -2.94 4.48 7.91
CA VAL A 69 -1.75 3.78 7.40
C VAL A 69 -1.26 2.82 8.49
N GLN A 70 -1.83 1.61 8.49
CA GLN A 70 -1.48 0.52 9.40
C GLN A 70 -1.38 -0.81 8.65
N THR A 71 -0.83 -1.84 9.29
CA THR A 71 -0.73 -3.20 8.72
C THR A 71 -2.10 -3.68 8.24
N TRP A 72 -2.12 -4.34 7.08
CA TRP A 72 -3.32 -4.84 6.40
C TRP A 72 -4.30 -3.79 5.87
N ALA A 73 -4.01 -2.49 6.05
CA ALA A 73 -4.76 -1.45 5.34
C ALA A 73 -4.67 -1.66 3.84
N ARG A 74 -5.77 -1.36 3.13
CA ARG A 74 -5.77 -1.33 1.67
C ARG A 74 -5.45 0.07 1.18
N VAL A 75 -4.63 0.17 0.14
CA VAL A 75 -4.27 1.43 -0.48
C VAL A 75 -4.70 1.36 -1.94
N GLU A 76 -5.63 2.22 -2.31
CA GLU A 76 -6.04 2.40 -3.70
C GLU A 76 -5.06 3.33 -4.40
N MET A 77 -4.45 2.83 -5.46
CA MET A 77 -3.48 3.55 -6.28
C MET A 77 -3.72 3.19 -7.74
N ASP A 78 -3.91 4.21 -8.58
CA ASP A 78 -4.14 4.05 -10.02
C ASP A 78 -5.29 3.06 -10.34
N GLY A 79 -6.34 3.03 -9.51
CA GLY A 79 -7.51 2.16 -9.65
C GLY A 79 -7.34 0.72 -9.14
N GLU A 80 -6.18 0.39 -8.56
CA GLU A 80 -5.87 -0.94 -8.02
C GLU A 80 -5.75 -0.90 -6.49
N LEU A 81 -6.17 -1.98 -5.81
CA LEU A 81 -6.00 -2.14 -4.36
C LEU A 81 -4.70 -2.88 -4.04
N TRP A 82 -3.89 -2.23 -3.21
CA TRP A 82 -2.66 -2.75 -2.64
C TRP A 82 -2.86 -3.00 -1.15
N HIS A 83 -2.02 -3.82 -0.53
CA HIS A 83 -2.03 -4.10 0.90
C HIS A 83 -0.79 -3.57 1.58
N VAL A 84 -0.93 -2.97 2.75
CA VAL A 84 0.21 -2.73 3.64
C VAL A 84 0.66 -4.07 4.25
N VAL A 85 1.87 -4.52 3.89
CA VAL A 85 2.38 -5.85 4.28
C VAL A 85 3.28 -5.84 5.52
N ASP A 86 3.92 -4.71 5.80
CA ASP A 86 4.78 -4.54 6.98
C ASP A 86 4.24 -3.45 7.90
N PRO A 87 4.48 -3.56 9.23
CA PRO A 87 4.19 -2.48 10.18
C PRO A 87 4.78 -1.15 9.70
N PRO A 88 3.95 -0.11 9.52
CA PRO A 88 4.44 1.19 9.09
C PRO A 88 5.43 1.77 10.09
N ARG A 89 6.50 2.34 9.57
CA ARG A 89 7.57 2.94 10.37
C ARG A 89 7.32 4.43 10.53
N VAL A 90 7.40 4.90 11.77
CA VAL A 90 7.35 6.33 12.10
C VAL A 90 8.78 6.87 12.12
N HIS A 91 8.99 8.01 11.47
CA HIS A 91 10.28 8.69 11.37
C HIS A 91 10.19 10.12 11.86
N GLY A 92 11.34 10.71 12.18
CA GLY A 92 11.48 12.12 12.56
C GLY A 92 11.36 12.35 14.07
N ALA A 93 12.27 13.16 14.62
CA ALA A 93 12.36 13.45 16.06
C ALA A 93 11.40 14.57 16.54
N SER A 94 10.76 15.30 15.63
CA SER A 94 9.88 16.44 15.95
C SER A 94 8.57 16.38 15.18
N ARG A 95 7.54 17.09 15.64
CA ARG A 95 6.25 17.18 14.92
C ARG A 95 6.41 17.72 13.50
N ARG A 96 7.31 18.68 13.26
CA ARG A 96 7.55 19.29 11.93
C ARG A 96 8.26 18.35 10.96
N THR A 97 9.00 17.37 11.47
CA THR A 97 9.79 16.41 10.67
C THR A 97 9.19 15.01 10.70
N ARG A 98 8.01 14.82 11.31
CA ARG A 98 7.40 13.51 11.47
C ARG A 98 6.77 13.05 10.17
N TYR A 99 7.08 11.81 9.76
CA TYR A 99 6.45 11.15 8.63
C TYR A 99 6.35 9.65 8.87
N VAL A 100 5.51 8.98 8.10
CA VAL A 100 5.29 7.53 8.13
C VAL A 100 5.73 6.94 6.81
N SER A 101 6.38 5.77 6.86
CA SER A 101 6.64 4.97 5.67
C SER A 101 6.03 3.58 5.80
N ALA A 102 5.31 3.13 4.79
CA ALA A 102 4.71 1.80 4.71
C ALA A 102 5.17 1.08 3.44
N VAL A 103 5.29 -0.24 3.51
CA VAL A 103 5.46 -1.09 2.32
C VAL A 103 4.10 -1.59 1.90
N ILE A 104 3.75 -1.31 0.64
CA ILE A 104 2.55 -1.85 0.01
C ILE A 104 2.92 -2.91 -1.02
N GLU A 105 2.06 -3.90 -1.14
CA GLU A 105 2.18 -5.02 -2.06
C GLU A 105 0.86 -5.18 -2.82
N GLY A 106 0.94 -5.42 -4.13
CA GLY A 106 -0.21 -5.52 -5.02
C GLY A 106 0.25 -5.96 -6.41
N GLY A 107 -0.70 -6.30 -7.28
CA GLY A 107 -0.43 -6.64 -8.68
C GLY A 107 0.44 -7.88 -8.92
N SER A 108 -0.07 -8.78 -9.76
CA SER A 108 0.68 -9.87 -10.37
C SER A 108 1.96 -9.35 -11.02
N GLY A 109 3.13 -9.87 -10.62
CA GLY A 109 4.40 -9.64 -11.31
C GLY A 109 4.49 -10.25 -12.73
N GLY A 110 3.37 -10.37 -13.46
CA GLY A 110 3.27 -11.02 -14.76
C GLY A 110 2.23 -10.35 -15.67
N VAL A 111 2.72 -9.94 -16.86
CA VAL A 111 2.02 -9.75 -18.14
C VAL A 111 0.74 -8.90 -18.12
N ARG A 112 0.87 -7.61 -18.45
CA ARG A 112 -0.19 -6.92 -19.20
C ARG A 112 -0.17 -7.49 -20.61
N GLU A 113 -1.17 -8.30 -20.97
CA GLU A 113 -1.38 -8.65 -22.38
C GLU A 113 -1.54 -7.34 -23.16
N ALA A 114 -0.70 -7.19 -24.19
CA ALA A 114 -0.86 -6.12 -25.15
C ALA A 114 -2.25 -6.25 -25.77
N GLN A 115 -3.10 -5.25 -25.57
CA GLN A 115 -4.29 -5.07 -26.39
C GLN A 115 -3.81 -4.90 -27.83
N HIS A 116 -3.99 -5.93 -28.65
CA HIS A 116 -3.91 -5.80 -30.10
C HIS A 116 -5.22 -5.16 -30.61
N PRO A 117 -5.13 -4.27 -31.63
CA PRO A 117 -6.25 -3.53 -32.20
C PRO A 117 -7.27 -4.43 -32.91
#